data_AF-A0A0C3AKU4-F1
#
_entry.id   AF-A0A0C3AKU4-F1
#
_cell.length_a   1.000
_cell.length_b   1.000
_cell.length_c   1.000
_cell.angle_alpha   90.00
_cell.angle_beta   90.00
_cell.angle_gamma   90.00
#
_symmetry.space_group_name_H-M   'P 1'
#
loop_
_entity.id
_entity.type
_entity.pdbx_description
1 polymer ?
#
loop_
_entity_poly.entity_id
_entity_poly.type
_entity_poly.pdbx_seq_one_letter_code
_entity_poly.pdbx_strand_id
1 'polypeptide(L)'
;LTQLRTEHVPLNFYLRRIKKVDSADCPHCPGIVENLRHYLFSCRNYHLPRMEMRQKLGRKASSLKFLLQDQQGVRALIKFIHESRRFQHILG
;
A
#
# COMPACT_ATOMS: atom_id res chain seq x y z
N LEU A 1 -3.67 0.29 11.71
CA LEU A 1 -4.33 1.26 10.80
C LEU A 1 -3.87 2.70 10.99
N THR A 2 -3.53 3.13 12.21
CA THR A 2 -2.96 4.45 12.51
C THR A 2 -1.75 4.78 11.63
N GLN A 3 -0.82 3.84 11.45
CA GLN A 3 0.37 4.04 10.59
C GLN A 3 0.05 4.33 9.12
N LEU A 4 -1.02 3.77 8.55
CA LEU A 4 -1.45 4.08 7.17
C LEU A 4 -2.06 5.46 7.05
N ARG A 5 -2.82 5.88 8.07
CA ARG A 5 -3.44 7.21 8.13
C ARG A 5 -2.41 8.32 8.33
N THR A 6 -1.29 8.02 8.97
CA THR A 6 -0.19 8.96 9.19
C THR A 6 0.93 8.83 8.15
N GLU A 7 0.74 8.04 7.09
CA GLU A 7 1.79 7.72 6.10
C GLU A 7 3.10 7.17 6.70
N HIS A 8 3.08 6.71 7.96
CA HIS A 8 4.21 6.07 8.66
C HIS A 8 4.28 4.57 8.35
N VAL A 9 3.94 4.21 7.11
CA VAL A 9 4.03 2.84 6.62
C VAL A 9 5.47 2.61 6.19
N PRO A 10 6.07 1.45 6.50
CA PRO A 10 7.45 1.13 6.11
C PRO A 10 7.55 0.81 4.60
N LEU A 11 7.08 1.73 3.75
CA LEU A 11 7.35 1.76 2.31
C LEU A 11 8.70 2.45 2.08
N ASN A 12 9.40 2.12 1.00
CA ASN A 12 10.75 2.62 0.78
C ASN A 12 10.84 4.14 0.72
N PHE A 13 9.79 4.84 0.27
CA PHE A 13 9.73 6.31 0.37
C PHE A 13 9.87 6.83 1.81
N TYR A 14 9.11 6.26 2.75
CA TYR A 14 9.18 6.66 4.16
C TYR A 14 10.47 6.18 4.82
N LEU A 15 10.89 4.93 4.54
CA LEU A 15 12.14 4.37 5.05
C LEU A 15 13.36 5.19 4.61
N ARG A 16 13.37 5.69 3.37
CA ARG A 16 14.43 6.57 2.87
C ARG A 16 14.44 7.90 3.61
N ARG A 17 13.27 8.48 3.90
CA ARG A 17 13.12 9.72 4.67
C ARG A 17 13.73 9.61 6.07
N ILE A 18 13.58 8.45 6.72
CA ILE A 18 14.19 8.16 8.03
C ILE A 18 15.58 7.51 7.94
N LYS A 19 16.21 7.52 6.76
CA LYS A 19 17.57 6.98 6.49
C LYS A 19 17.75 5.49 6.84
N LYS A 20 16.69 4.68 6.71
CA LYS A 20 16.74 3.22 6.94
C LYS A 20 17.03 2.39 5.68
N VAL A 21 16.89 3.00 4.50
CA VAL A 21 17.22 2.38 3.21
C VAL A 21 17.94 3.38 2.31
N ASP A 22 18.73 2.87 1.37
CA ASP A 22 19.51 3.69 0.44
C ASP A 22 18.70 4.19 -0.75
N SER A 23 17.74 3.39 -1.22
CA SER A 23 16.84 3.74 -2.32
C SER A 23 15.38 3.80 -1.89
N ALA A 24 14.64 4.76 -2.43
CA ALA A 24 13.20 4.86 -2.28
C ALA A 24 12.42 4.04 -3.31
N ASP A 25 13.12 3.34 -4.21
CA ASP A 25 12.51 2.63 -5.33
C ASP A 25 11.73 1.40 -4.88
N CYS A 26 10.69 1.06 -5.64
CA CYS A 26 9.94 -0.16 -5.44
C CYS A 26 10.79 -1.37 -5.80
N PRO A 27 10.86 -2.41 -4.94
CA PRO A 27 11.61 -3.63 -5.23
C PRO A 27 11.15 -4.33 -6.52
N HIS A 28 9.92 -4.08 -6.94
CA HIS A 28 9.31 -4.70 -8.12
C HIS A 28 9.19 -3.76 -9.33
N CYS A 29 9.46 -2.46 -9.15
CA CYS A 29 9.34 -1.46 -10.22
C CYS A 29 10.60 -0.59 -10.19
N PRO A 30 11.65 -0.98 -10.94
CA PRO A 30 12.91 -0.25 -10.99
C PRO A 30 12.71 1.22 -11.39
N GLY A 31 13.35 2.14 -10.66
CA GLY A 31 13.27 3.59 -10.93
C GLY A 31 11.94 4.25 -10.57
N ILE A 32 11.01 3.53 -9.94
CA ILE A 32 9.74 4.11 -9.45
C ILE A 32 9.73 4.12 -7.93
N VAL A 33 9.55 5.31 -7.35
CA VAL A 33 9.45 5.50 -5.90
C VAL A 33 8.28 4.72 -5.30
N GLU A 34 8.56 3.90 -4.28
CA GLU A 34 7.56 3.15 -3.51
C GLU A 34 6.86 4.06 -2.49
N ASN A 35 5.90 4.84 -2.94
CA ASN A 35 4.99 5.59 -2.08
C ASN A 35 3.62 4.88 -1.95
N LEU A 36 2.77 5.39 -1.05
CA LEU A 36 1.46 4.80 -0.76
C LEU A 36 0.56 4.73 -2.01
N ARG A 37 0.63 5.73 -2.90
CA ARG A 37 -0.14 5.74 -4.15
C ARG A 37 0.35 4.68 -5.12
N HIS A 38 1.67 4.55 -5.31
CA HIS A 38 2.25 3.52 -6.14
C HIS A 38 1.86 2.14 -5.62
N TYR A 39 2.08 1.90 -4.33
CA TYR A 39 1.75 0.65 -3.65
C TYR A 39 0.28 0.24 -3.85
N LEU A 40 -0.67 1.16 -3.63
CA LEU A 40 -2.11 0.86 -3.71
C LEU A 40 -2.68 0.86 -5.13
N PHE A 41 -2.19 1.73 -6.01
CA PHE A 41 -2.90 2.05 -7.26
C PHE A 41 -2.14 1.70 -8.53
N SER A 42 -0.81 1.54 -8.48
CA SER A 42 0.02 1.45 -9.69
C SER A 42 0.93 0.21 -9.74
N CYS A 43 1.46 -0.26 -8.62
CA CYS A 43 2.49 -1.29 -8.57
C CYS A 43 2.02 -2.60 -9.20
N ARG A 44 2.63 -2.99 -10.32
CA ARG A 44 2.23 -4.17 -11.11
C ARG A 44 2.24 -5.47 -10.31
N ASN A 45 3.16 -5.59 -9.35
CA ASN A 45 3.26 -6.77 -8.49
C ASN A 45 2.00 -7.00 -7.64
N TYR A 46 1.34 -5.92 -7.22
CA TYR A 46 0.12 -5.99 -6.41
C TYR A 46 -1.16 -5.89 -7.27
N HIS A 47 -1.09 -6.26 -8.56
CA HIS A 47 -2.26 -6.20 -9.44
C HIS A 47 -3.39 -7.11 -8.98
N LEU A 48 -3.10 -8.36 -8.61
CA LEU A 48 -4.12 -9.33 -8.18
C LEU A 48 -4.90 -8.87 -6.94
N PRO A 49 -4.26 -8.56 -5.80
CA PRO A 49 -4.99 -8.09 -4.61
C PRO A 49 -5.70 -6.75 -4.87
N ARG A 50 -5.16 -5.89 -5.75
CA ARG A 50 -5.82 -4.63 -6.16
C ARG A 50 -7.08 -4.90 -6.98
N MET A 51 -7.04 -5.90 -7.85
CA MET A 51 -8.19 -6.30 -8.65
C MET A 51 -9.30 -6.83 -7.74
N GLU A 52 -8.99 -7.64 -6.74
CA GLU A 52 -9.97 -8.07 -5.74
C GLU A 52 -10.55 -6.92 -4.93
N MET A 53 -9.70 -5.99 -4.46
CA MET A 53 -10.14 -4.79 -3.77
C MET A 53 -11.07 -3.94 -4.66
N ARG A 54 -10.75 -3.81 -5.95
CA ARG A 54 -11.58 -3.10 -6.94
C ARG A 54 -12.89 -3.81 -7.23
N GLN A 55 -12.91 -5.14 -7.33
CA GLN A 55 -14.15 -5.89 -7.50
C GLN A 55 -15.08 -5.70 -6.31
N LYS A 56 -14.53 -5.67 -5.09
CA LYS A 56 -15.32 -5.53 -3.86
C LYS A 56 -15.86 -4.11 -3.63
N LEU A 57 -15.08 -3.08 -3.94
CA LEU A 57 -15.43 -1.68 -3.65
C LEU A 57 -15.86 -0.87 -4.88
N GLY A 58 -15.72 -1.43 -6.08
CA GLY A 58 -15.96 -0.76 -7.34
C GLY A 58 -15.14 0.52 -7.50
N ARG A 59 -15.80 1.59 -7.97
CA ARG A 59 -15.17 2.91 -8.16
C ARG A 59 -14.60 3.51 -6.87
N LYS A 60 -15.09 3.12 -5.70
CA LYS A 60 -14.60 3.64 -4.41
C LYS A 60 -13.18 3.17 -4.08
N ALA A 61 -12.72 2.08 -4.71
CA ALA A 61 -11.39 1.54 -4.52
C ALA A 61 -10.26 2.48 -4.96
N SER A 62 -10.52 3.52 -5.76
CA SER A 62 -9.51 4.50 -6.17
C SER A 62 -9.36 5.66 -5.19
N SER A 63 -10.26 5.80 -4.21
CA SER A 63 -10.21 6.88 -3.24
C SER A 63 -9.43 6.47 -2.01
N LEU A 64 -8.22 7.02 -1.86
CA LEU A 64 -7.41 6.81 -0.65
C LEU A 64 -8.16 7.23 0.62
N LYS A 65 -8.89 8.34 0.57
CA LYS A 65 -9.71 8.84 1.68
C LYS A 65 -10.74 7.79 2.11
N PHE A 66 -11.44 7.19 1.14
CA PHE A 66 -12.41 6.13 1.41
C PHE A 66 -11.74 4.90 2.02
N LEU A 67 -10.63 4.43 1.45
CA LEU A 67 -9.88 3.27 1.95
C LEU A 67 -9.37 3.45 3.39
N LEU A 68 -9.09 4.69 3.80
CA LEU A 68 -8.57 4.99 5.13
C LEU A 68 -9.65 5.34 6.16
N GLN A 69 -10.81 5.88 5.74
CA GLN A 69 -11.84 6.40 6.65
C GLN A 69 -13.07 5.49 6.76
N ASP A 70 -13.49 4.85 5.67
CA ASP A 70 -14.70 4.02 5.64
C ASP A 70 -14.44 2.62 6.19
N GLN A 71 -15.39 2.04 6.92
CA GLN A 71 -15.22 0.72 7.54
C GLN A 71 -15.05 -0.39 6.49
N GLN A 72 -15.78 -0.33 5.37
CA GLN A 72 -15.64 -1.31 4.29
C GLN A 72 -14.33 -1.09 3.53
N GLY A 73 -13.99 0.17 3.25
CA GLY A 73 -12.72 0.56 2.65
C GLY A 73 -11.51 0.06 3.44
N VAL A 74 -11.53 0.27 4.75
CA VAL A 74 -10.51 -0.17 5.70
C VAL A 74 -10.37 -1.69 5.73
N ARG A 75 -11.49 -2.44 5.79
CA ARG A 75 -11.44 -3.91 5.77
C ARG A 75 -10.83 -4.44 4.47
N ALA A 76 -11.19 -3.87 3.33
CA ALA A 76 -10.62 -4.24 2.05
C ALA A 76 -9.13 -3.87 1.95
N LEU A 77 -8.73 -2.72 2.50
CA LEU A 77 -7.32 -2.31 2.57
C LEU A 77 -6.48 -3.25 3.43
N ILE A 78 -6.99 -3.71 4.58
CA ILE A 78 -6.30 -4.71 5.41
C ILE A 78 -6.10 -6.01 4.64
N LYS A 79 -7.14 -6.48 3.93
CA LYS A 79 -7.05 -7.68 3.10
C LYS A 79 -5.98 -7.51 2.01
N PHE A 80 -5.99 -6.37 1.31
CA PHE A 80 -4.99 -6.03 0.30
C PHE A 80 -3.57 -6.07 0.87
N ILE A 81 -3.36 -5.50 2.06
CA ILE A 81 -2.04 -5.49 2.72
C ILE A 81 -1.59 -6.90 3.10
N HIS A 82 -2.51 -7.74 3.57
CA HIS A 82 -2.20 -9.13 3.89
C HIS A 82 -1.82 -9.93 2.64
N GLU A 83 -2.58 -9.76 1.55
CA GLU A 83 -2.35 -10.47 0.28
C GLU A 83 -1.13 -9.97 -0.49
N SER A 84 -0.78 -8.68 -0.36
CA SER A 84 0.42 -8.12 -0.98
C SER A 84 1.71 -8.71 -0.40
N ARG A 85 1.64 -9.30 0.81
CA ARG A 85 2.75 -9.86 1.58
C ARG A 85 3.91 -8.89 1.84
N ARG A 86 3.77 -7.60 1.51
CA ARG A 86 4.85 -6.60 1.57
C ARG A 86 5.40 -6.39 2.98
N PHE A 87 4.54 -6.51 3.99
CA PHE A 87 4.90 -6.30 5.40
C PHE A 87 4.96 -7.58 6.22
N GLN A 88 4.96 -8.77 5.59
CA GLN A 88 5.04 -10.04 6.32
C GLN A 88 6.33 -10.13 7.17
N HIS A 89 7.42 -9.53 6.71
CA HIS A 89 8.69 -9.50 7.45
C HIS A 89 8.78 -8.41 8.53
N ILE A 90 7.78 -7.52 8.65
CA ILE A 90 7.78 -6.39 9.60
C ILE A 90 6.74 -6.58 10.72
N LEU A 91 5.67 -7.33 10.44
CA LEU A 91 4.59 -7.64 11.39
C LEU A 91 4.70 -9.07 11.95
N GLY A 92 5.88 -9.68 11.88
CA GLY A 92 6.20 -10.96 12.51
C GLY A 92 6.46 -10.82 14.00
#